data_AF-A0A1C6JM22-F1
#
_entry.id   AF-A0A1C6JM22-F1
#
_cell.length_a   1.000
_cell.length_b   1.000
_cell.length_c   1.000
_cell.angle_alpha   90.00
_cell.angle_beta   90.00
_cell.angle_gamma   90.00
#
_symmetry.space_group_name_H-M   'P 1'
#
loop_
_entity.id
_entity.type
_entity.pdbx_description
1 polymer ?
#
loop_
_entity_poly.entity_id
_entity_poly.type
_entity_poly.pdbx_seq_one_letter_code
_entity_poly.pdbx_strand_id
1 'polypeptide(L)'
;MNNIIVRETSSEIRAIARNALRGNWPMVAVGYFVFYVMTTTIPNLLSLLLPNAAMNYYNEILEQNISLSYVANLYNTILMGAFTLGICSFILAFFRKKDINPGYIFNGFEYFIKAFGLMIVVGFFTFLWSLLFVIPGIIAAVRYSQAFFILADHPEKGIMECMNETKFLMNGNKARFFCLCLSFIGWLILAALPAAFMPYELFSNGILGIILTVVFDIPNMFVMAYLYTARAAFYDLATGNLVAKPQFSESDYNF
;
A
#
# COMPACT_ATOMS: atom_id res chain seq x y z
N MET A 1 -19.56 -13.92 -9.66
CA MET A 1 -18.13 -13.90 -10.07
C MET A 1 -17.61 -15.31 -10.11
N ASN A 2 -16.92 -15.70 -11.18
CA ASN A 2 -16.15 -16.95 -11.19
C ASN A 2 -14.83 -16.72 -10.43
N ASN A 3 -14.38 -17.70 -9.66
CA ASN A 3 -13.11 -17.59 -8.94
C ASN A 3 -11.94 -17.79 -9.91
N ILE A 4 -11.30 -16.71 -10.35
CA ILE A 4 -10.19 -16.76 -11.30
C ILE A 4 -8.89 -17.01 -10.53
N ILE A 5 -8.17 -18.06 -10.91
CA ILE A 5 -6.85 -18.37 -10.33
C ILE A 5 -5.76 -17.69 -11.17
N VAL A 6 -5.00 -16.79 -10.53
CA VAL A 6 -3.86 -16.11 -11.16
C VAL A 6 -2.74 -17.13 -11.37
N ARG A 7 -2.37 -17.36 -12.63
CA ARG A 7 -1.36 -18.36 -13.02
C ARG A 7 0.02 -17.74 -13.22
N GLU A 8 0.06 -16.44 -13.44
CA GLU A 8 1.25 -15.65 -13.64
C GLU A 8 2.19 -15.76 -12.43
N THR A 9 3.47 -15.91 -12.75
CA THR A 9 4.55 -15.85 -11.80
C THR A 9 4.74 -14.43 -11.27
N SER A 10 5.34 -14.29 -10.09
CA SER A 10 5.69 -12.96 -9.55
C SER A 10 6.58 -12.15 -10.52
N SER A 11 7.38 -12.81 -11.35
CA SER A 11 8.20 -12.14 -12.36
C SER A 11 7.37 -11.54 -13.49
N GLU A 12 6.36 -12.27 -13.97
CA GLU A 12 5.44 -11.81 -15.01
C GLU A 12 4.58 -10.64 -14.52
N ILE A 13 4.00 -10.74 -13.32
CA ILE A 13 3.20 -9.65 -12.74
C ILE A 13 4.06 -8.39 -12.53
N ARG A 14 5.29 -8.57 -12.06
CA ARG A 14 6.29 -7.50 -11.98
C ARG A 14 6.62 -6.91 -13.35
N ALA A 15 6.73 -7.72 -14.39
CA ALA A 15 6.95 -7.24 -15.76
C ALA A 15 5.75 -6.43 -16.29
N ILE A 16 4.53 -6.89 -16.02
CA ILE A 16 3.28 -6.15 -16.33
C ILE A 16 3.32 -4.77 -15.67
N ALA A 17 3.64 -4.71 -14.37
CA ALA A 17 3.72 -3.44 -13.65
C ALA A 17 4.83 -2.51 -14.19
N ARG A 18 6.04 -3.03 -14.47
CA ARG A 18 7.12 -2.22 -15.08
C ARG A 18 6.74 -1.69 -16.46
N ASN A 19 6.08 -2.51 -17.27
CA ASN A 19 5.60 -2.10 -18.59
C ASN A 19 4.49 -1.04 -18.47
N ALA A 20 3.58 -1.18 -17.51
CA ALA A 20 2.54 -0.19 -17.26
C ALA A 20 3.13 1.18 -16.84
N LEU A 21 4.20 1.16 -16.04
CA LEU A 21 4.94 2.35 -15.58
C LEU A 21 5.85 2.98 -16.63
N ARG A 22 6.14 2.30 -17.74
CA ARG A 22 7.02 2.82 -18.78
C ARG A 22 6.48 4.15 -19.31
N GLY A 23 7.32 5.19 -19.27
CA GLY A 23 6.96 6.56 -19.65
C GLY A 23 6.26 7.39 -18.56
N ASN A 24 5.77 6.77 -17.47
CA ASN A 24 4.98 7.43 -16.43
C ASN A 24 5.54 7.28 -15.01
N TRP A 25 6.71 6.68 -14.84
CA TRP A 25 7.37 6.46 -13.54
C TRP A 25 7.37 7.70 -12.63
N PRO A 26 7.81 8.90 -13.08
CA PRO A 26 7.83 10.07 -12.22
C PRO A 26 6.43 10.50 -11.78
N MET A 27 5.44 10.43 -12.67
CA MET A 27 4.07 10.87 -12.34
C MET A 27 3.39 9.93 -11.35
N VAL A 28 3.59 8.61 -11.46
CA VAL A 28 3.07 7.66 -10.47
C VAL A 28 3.79 7.81 -9.13
N ALA A 29 5.10 8.06 -9.16
CA ALA A 29 5.87 8.41 -7.96
C ALA A 29 5.37 9.71 -7.31
N VAL A 30 4.95 10.71 -8.09
CA VAL A 30 4.30 11.93 -7.57
C VAL A 30 2.96 11.63 -6.89
N GLY A 31 2.14 10.75 -7.45
CA GLY A 31 0.91 10.30 -6.77
C GLY A 31 1.21 9.62 -5.43
N TYR A 32 2.23 8.77 -5.38
CA TYR A 32 2.69 8.18 -4.12
C TYR A 32 3.31 9.22 -3.17
N PHE A 33 4.02 10.23 -3.68
CA PHE A 33 4.56 11.32 -2.89
C PHE A 33 3.44 12.10 -2.18
N VAL A 34 2.33 12.40 -2.87
CA VAL A 34 1.16 13.03 -2.23
C VAL A 34 0.62 12.15 -1.09
N PHE A 35 0.46 10.85 -1.32
CA PHE A 35 0.07 9.90 -0.28
C PHE A 35 1.05 9.92 0.90
N TYR A 36 2.36 9.82 0.64
CA TYR A 36 3.42 9.84 1.65
C TYR A 36 3.42 11.13 2.48
N VAL A 37 3.30 12.29 1.83
CA VAL A 37 3.24 13.58 2.53
C VAL A 37 2.06 13.59 3.48
N MET A 38 0.90 13.15 3.02
CA MET A 38 -0.31 13.16 3.83
C MET A 38 -0.27 12.14 4.99
N THR A 39 0.37 10.99 4.82
CA THR A 39 0.39 9.93 5.84
C THR A 39 1.62 9.95 6.76
N THR A 40 2.69 10.64 6.37
CA THR A 40 3.97 10.64 7.11
C THR A 40 4.44 12.06 7.41
N THR A 41 4.60 12.91 6.39
CA THR A 41 5.14 14.27 6.59
C THR A 41 4.21 15.16 7.41
N ILE A 42 2.90 15.16 7.14
CA ILE A 42 1.91 15.95 7.89
C ILE A 42 1.84 15.51 9.37
N PRO A 43 1.72 14.21 9.71
CA PRO A 43 1.83 13.75 11.10
C PRO A 43 3.11 14.19 11.81
N ASN A 44 4.26 14.09 11.13
CA ASN A 44 5.54 14.53 11.71
C ASN A 44 5.55 16.05 11.96
N LEU A 45 4.98 16.82 11.04
CA LEU A 45 4.83 18.27 11.21
C LEU A 45 3.88 18.61 12.36
N LEU A 46 2.75 17.91 12.50
CA LEU A 46 1.83 18.09 13.63
C LEU A 46 2.52 17.77 14.97
N SER A 47 3.33 16.71 15.01
CA SER A 47 4.12 16.35 16.18
C SER A 47 5.10 17.47 16.56
N LEU A 48 5.77 18.06 15.57
CA LEU A 48 6.71 19.17 15.77
C LEU A 48 6.01 20.47 16.23
N LEU A 49 4.86 20.80 15.65
CA LEU A 49 4.14 22.04 15.93
C LEU A 49 3.36 22.00 17.25
N LEU A 50 3.02 20.81 17.75
CA LEU A 50 2.21 20.60 18.96
C LEU A 50 2.96 19.75 19.99
N PRO A 51 4.13 20.19 20.50
CA PRO A 51 4.97 19.37 21.38
C PRO A 51 4.29 19.07 22.73
N ASN A 52 3.39 19.92 23.19
CA ASN A 52 2.63 19.71 24.43
C ASN A 52 1.55 18.61 24.30
N ALA A 53 1.23 18.22 23.06
CA ALA A 53 0.30 17.12 22.77
C ALA A 53 1.05 15.80 22.52
N ALA A 54 2.24 15.65 23.12
CA ALA A 54 3.05 14.44 23.04
C ALA A 54 3.44 13.95 24.42
N MET A 55 3.53 12.62 24.56
CA MET A 55 4.21 11.98 25.67
C MET A 55 5.69 11.86 25.33
N ASN A 56 6.55 12.30 26.24
CA ASN A 56 7.99 12.06 26.14
C ASN A 56 8.37 11.01 27.19
N TYR A 57 9.08 9.97 26.76
CA TYR A 57 9.66 8.99 27.67
C TYR A 57 11.10 8.69 27.26
N TYR A 58 11.93 8.38 28.24
CA TYR A 58 13.30 7.94 27.99
C TYR A 58 13.31 6.45 27.68
N ASN A 59 13.88 6.08 26.55
CA ASN A 59 14.10 4.69 26.18
C ASN A 59 15.50 4.28 26.66
N GLU A 60 15.54 3.46 27.70
CA GLU A 60 16.80 2.98 28.29
C GLU A 60 17.61 2.09 27.34
N ILE A 61 16.96 1.37 26.44
CA ILE A 61 17.63 0.47 25.48
C ILE A 61 18.34 1.26 24.38
N LEU A 62 17.72 2.35 23.93
CA LEU A 62 18.24 3.20 22.86
C LEU A 62 19.01 4.41 23.39
N GLU A 63 19.04 4.60 24.72
CA GLU A 63 19.62 5.74 25.42
C GLU A 63 19.13 7.10 24.87
N GLN A 64 17.85 7.18 24.52
CA GLN A 64 17.27 8.33 23.80
C GLN A 64 15.86 8.69 24.28
N ASN A 65 15.51 9.97 24.19
CA ASN A 65 14.14 10.43 24.42
C ASN A 65 13.28 10.15 23.19
N ILE A 66 12.17 9.45 23.38
CA ILE A 66 11.17 9.19 22.34
C ILE A 66 9.94 10.03 22.63
N SER A 67 9.43 10.68 21.59
CA SER A 67 8.21 11.48 21.64
C SER A 67 7.08 10.78 20.88
N LEU A 68 5.93 10.62 21.54
CA LEU A 68 4.73 10.03 20.96
C LEU A 68 3.61 11.08 20.92
N SER A 69 3.34 11.65 19.75
CA SER A 69 2.29 12.66 19.57
C SER A 69 0.90 12.04 19.46
N TYR A 70 0.01 12.41 20.37
CA TYR A 70 -1.38 11.94 20.37
C TYR A 70 -2.15 12.49 19.15
N VAL A 71 -1.89 13.75 18.79
CA VAL A 71 -2.57 14.41 17.65
C VAL A 71 -2.13 13.79 16.33
N ALA A 72 -0.83 13.54 16.15
CA ALA A 72 -0.31 12.89 14.94
C ALA A 72 -0.86 11.46 14.80
N ASN A 73 -0.90 10.70 15.91
CA ASN A 73 -1.45 9.35 15.92
C ASN A 73 -2.95 9.32 15.65
N LEU A 74 -3.70 10.27 16.20
CA LEU A 74 -5.14 10.38 15.96
C LEU A 74 -5.42 10.74 14.49
N TYR A 75 -4.70 11.72 13.94
CA TYR A 75 -4.77 12.08 12.53
C TYR A 75 -4.50 10.85 11.64
N ASN A 76 -3.41 10.12 11.90
CA ASN A 76 -3.03 8.98 11.08
C ASN A 76 -4.09 7.88 11.18
N THR A 77 -4.50 7.53 12.40
CA THR A 77 -5.51 6.49 12.64
C THR A 77 -6.84 6.79 11.94
N ILE A 78 -7.31 8.03 12.01
CA ILE A 78 -8.61 8.43 11.43
C ILE A 78 -8.53 8.49 9.89
N LEU A 79 -7.44 9.01 9.33
CA LEU A 79 -7.36 9.31 7.89
C LEU A 79 -6.72 8.21 7.05
N MET A 80 -5.99 7.27 7.66
CA MET A 80 -5.27 6.20 6.94
C MET A 80 -6.21 5.38 6.03
N GLY A 81 -7.42 5.08 6.48
CA GLY A 81 -8.41 4.35 5.66
C GLY A 81 -8.76 5.09 4.37
N ALA A 82 -9.02 6.40 4.47
CA ALA A 82 -9.33 7.25 3.32
C ALA A 82 -8.14 7.37 2.36
N PHE A 83 -6.93 7.63 2.87
CA PHE A 83 -5.74 7.67 2.02
C PHE A 83 -5.42 6.33 1.37
N THR A 84 -5.65 5.21 2.07
CA THR A 84 -5.48 3.86 1.51
C THR A 84 -6.45 3.60 0.36
N LEU A 85 -7.72 3.99 0.52
CA LEU A 85 -8.70 3.92 -0.57
C LEU A 85 -8.31 4.85 -1.74
N GLY A 86 -7.79 6.04 -1.43
CA GLY A 86 -7.30 7.00 -2.41
C GLY A 86 -6.15 6.49 -3.26
N ILE A 87 -5.11 5.90 -2.64
CA ILE A 87 -3.98 5.32 -3.41
C ILE A 87 -4.44 4.13 -4.26
N CYS A 88 -5.37 3.30 -3.77
CA CYS A 88 -5.98 2.24 -4.59
C CYS A 88 -6.72 2.83 -5.80
N SER A 89 -7.51 3.89 -5.60
CA SER A 89 -8.26 4.57 -6.66
C SER A 89 -7.32 5.20 -7.71
N PHE A 90 -6.30 5.93 -7.26
CA PHE A 90 -5.27 6.51 -8.13
C PHE A 90 -4.57 5.45 -8.98
N ILE A 91 -4.13 4.35 -8.36
CA ILE A 91 -3.39 3.31 -9.08
C ILE A 91 -4.30 2.56 -10.06
N LEU A 92 -5.57 2.30 -9.72
CA LEU A 92 -6.51 1.68 -10.66
C LEU A 92 -6.80 2.61 -11.85
N ALA A 93 -6.99 3.91 -11.62
CA ALA A 93 -7.19 4.90 -12.67
C ALA A 93 -5.98 4.97 -13.61
N PHE A 94 -4.77 5.01 -13.04
CA PHE A 94 -3.52 4.96 -13.80
C PHE A 94 -3.38 3.65 -14.58
N PHE A 95 -3.59 2.51 -13.93
CA PHE A 95 -3.31 1.20 -14.51
C PHE A 95 -4.24 0.90 -15.69
N ARG A 96 -5.55 1.22 -15.55
CA ARG A 96 -6.58 0.91 -16.55
C ARG A 96 -6.77 2.01 -17.58
N LYS A 97 -6.75 3.28 -17.18
CA LYS A 97 -7.11 4.43 -18.04
C LYS A 97 -5.95 5.34 -18.40
N LYS A 98 -4.75 5.11 -17.85
CA LYS A 98 -3.59 6.01 -17.96
C LYS A 98 -3.87 7.44 -17.48
N ASP A 99 -4.86 7.60 -16.60
CA ASP A 99 -5.12 8.87 -15.93
C ASP A 99 -4.23 8.99 -14.70
N ILE A 100 -3.43 10.05 -14.62
CA ILE A 100 -2.39 10.23 -13.60
C ILE A 100 -2.66 11.46 -12.74
N ASN A 101 -3.92 11.81 -12.52
CA ASN A 101 -4.29 12.90 -11.62
C ASN A 101 -3.99 12.54 -10.15
N PRO A 102 -3.03 13.21 -9.47
CA PRO A 102 -2.75 12.95 -8.05
C PRO A 102 -3.91 13.30 -7.11
N GLY A 103 -4.89 14.08 -7.59
CA GLY A 103 -6.12 14.38 -6.86
C GLY A 103 -6.92 13.14 -6.46
N TYR A 104 -6.75 12.02 -7.18
CA TYR A 104 -7.40 10.76 -6.82
C TYR A 104 -6.99 10.20 -5.46
N ILE A 105 -5.87 10.62 -4.89
CA ILE A 105 -5.48 10.29 -3.52
C ILE A 105 -6.52 10.78 -2.49
N PHE A 106 -7.28 11.83 -2.83
CA PHE A 106 -8.34 12.36 -1.97
C PHE A 106 -9.72 11.76 -2.25
N ASN A 107 -9.89 10.91 -3.28
CA ASN A 107 -11.19 10.27 -3.56
C ASN A 107 -11.68 9.41 -2.39
N GLY A 108 -10.77 8.85 -1.58
CA GLY A 108 -11.16 8.06 -0.43
C GLY A 108 -11.94 8.83 0.64
N PHE A 109 -11.93 10.17 0.61
CA PHE A 109 -12.72 11.02 1.49
C PHE A 109 -14.20 11.09 1.10
N GLU A 110 -14.55 10.86 -0.17
CA GLU A 110 -15.95 10.77 -0.61
C GLU A 110 -16.66 9.61 0.11
N TYR A 111 -15.94 8.50 0.31
CA TYR A 111 -16.41 7.30 1.00
C TYR A 111 -15.76 7.12 2.37
N PHE A 112 -15.46 8.22 3.07
CA PHE A 112 -14.67 8.25 4.30
C PHE A 112 -15.13 7.21 5.34
N ILE A 113 -16.43 7.16 5.65
CA ILE A 113 -16.98 6.23 6.65
C ILE A 113 -16.79 4.77 6.24
N LYS A 114 -16.98 4.45 4.95
CA LYS A 114 -16.74 3.10 4.42
C LYS A 114 -15.26 2.74 4.46
N ALA A 115 -14.38 3.67 4.06
CA ALA A 115 -12.94 3.47 4.03
C ALA A 115 -12.36 3.25 5.44
N PHE A 116 -12.77 4.09 6.40
CA PHE A 116 -12.39 3.98 7.80
C PHE A 116 -12.94 2.70 8.44
N GLY A 117 -14.22 2.40 8.24
CA GLY A 117 -14.84 1.18 8.73
C GLY A 117 -14.19 -0.08 8.15
N LEU A 118 -13.84 -0.08 6.85
CA LEU A 118 -13.12 -1.18 6.22
C LEU A 118 -11.72 -1.37 6.82
N MET A 119 -10.99 -0.27 7.07
CA MET A 119 -9.69 -0.32 7.75
C MET A 119 -9.81 -0.98 9.12
N ILE A 120 -10.80 -0.58 9.94
CA ILE A 120 -11.05 -1.19 11.26
C ILE A 120 -11.36 -2.67 11.13
N VAL A 121 -12.26 -3.05 10.21
CA VAL A 121 -12.67 -4.45 10.06
C VAL A 121 -11.51 -5.33 9.60
N VAL A 122 -10.73 -4.89 8.60
CA VAL A 122 -9.54 -5.60 8.13
C VAL A 122 -8.50 -5.71 9.26
N GLY A 123 -8.24 -4.62 9.96
CA GLY A 123 -7.29 -4.57 11.08
C GLY A 123 -7.71 -5.49 12.22
N PHE A 124 -8.96 -5.40 12.66
CA PHE A 124 -9.52 -6.22 13.74
C PHE A 124 -9.44 -7.70 13.44
N PHE A 125 -9.89 -8.15 12.26
CA PHE A 125 -9.78 -9.57 11.91
C PHE A 125 -8.33 -10.03 11.79
N THR A 126 -7.45 -9.21 11.19
CA THR A 126 -6.02 -9.55 11.08
C THR A 126 -5.36 -9.67 12.45
N PHE A 127 -5.70 -8.77 13.37
CA PHE A 127 -5.24 -8.79 14.76
C PHE A 127 -5.71 -10.05 15.50
N LEU A 128 -6.99 -10.41 15.42
CA LEU A 128 -7.52 -11.64 16.01
C LEU A 128 -6.80 -12.90 15.52
N TRP A 129 -6.49 -12.98 14.22
CA TRP A 129 -5.73 -14.11 13.68
C TRP A 129 -4.27 -14.09 14.14
N SER A 130 -3.66 -12.91 14.30
CA SER A 130 -2.29 -12.77 14.80
C SER A 130 -2.13 -13.17 16.27
N LEU A 131 -3.19 -13.02 17.08
CA LEU A 131 -3.25 -13.44 18.49
C LEU A 131 -3.15 -14.95 18.67
N LEU A 132 -3.66 -15.73 17.71
CA LEU A 132 -3.51 -17.18 17.74
C LEU A 132 -2.03 -17.54 17.49
N PHE A 133 -1.51 -17.13 16.33
CA PHE A 133 -0.10 -17.30 15.95
C PHE A 133 0.27 -16.29 14.86
N VAL A 134 1.58 -16.07 14.66
CA VAL A 134 2.10 -15.17 13.62
C VAL A 134 1.69 -15.61 12.20
N ILE A 135 1.78 -16.92 11.90
CA ILE A 135 1.49 -17.46 10.55
C ILE A 135 0.02 -17.24 10.14
N PRO A 136 -1.00 -17.57 10.95
CA PRO A 136 -2.39 -17.22 10.70
C PRO A 136 -2.62 -15.71 10.49
N GLY A 137 -1.93 -14.84 11.24
CA GLY A 137 -1.97 -13.40 11.05
C GLY A 137 -1.54 -12.97 9.64
N ILE A 138 -0.42 -13.50 9.14
CA ILE A 138 0.07 -13.26 7.77
C ILE A 138 -0.95 -13.75 6.74
N ILE A 139 -1.51 -14.96 6.93
CA ILE A 139 -2.54 -15.50 6.03
C ILE A 139 -3.78 -14.60 5.99
N ALA A 140 -4.19 -14.05 7.14
CA ALA A 140 -5.31 -13.12 7.22
C ALA A 140 -5.02 -11.79 6.50
N ALA A 141 -3.83 -11.20 6.71
CA ALA A 141 -3.41 -9.99 6.02
C ALA A 141 -3.42 -10.17 4.49
N VAL A 142 -2.89 -11.31 4.00
CA VAL A 142 -2.94 -11.67 2.57
C VAL A 142 -4.38 -11.87 2.10
N ARG A 143 -5.22 -12.56 2.87
CA ARG A 143 -6.64 -12.81 2.54
C ARG A 143 -7.45 -11.52 2.36
N TYR A 144 -7.13 -10.47 3.10
CA TYR A 144 -7.86 -9.18 3.07
C TYR A 144 -7.15 -8.09 2.27
N SER A 145 -6.01 -8.39 1.66
CA SER A 145 -5.16 -7.43 0.94
C SER A 145 -5.81 -6.72 -0.25
N GLN A 146 -6.92 -7.26 -0.77
CA GLN A 146 -7.65 -6.73 -1.93
C GLN A 146 -8.89 -5.89 -1.55
N ALA A 147 -9.23 -5.81 -0.26
CA ALA A 147 -10.47 -5.19 0.18
C ALA A 147 -10.61 -3.71 -0.26
N PHE A 148 -9.52 -2.93 -0.17
CA PHE A 148 -9.52 -1.52 -0.61
C PHE A 148 -9.56 -1.37 -2.14
N PHE A 149 -9.00 -2.31 -2.90
CA PHE A 149 -9.15 -2.31 -4.36
C PHE A 149 -10.59 -2.59 -4.77
N ILE A 150 -11.26 -3.52 -4.09
CA ILE A 150 -12.69 -3.81 -4.32
C ILE A 150 -13.55 -2.59 -4.01
N LEU A 151 -13.31 -1.91 -2.88
CA LEU A 151 -14.06 -0.71 -2.52
C LEU A 151 -13.78 0.46 -3.49
N ALA A 152 -12.55 0.56 -4.01
CA ALA A 152 -12.20 1.57 -5.02
C ALA A 152 -12.86 1.30 -6.38
N ASP A 153 -12.99 0.03 -6.77
CA ASP A 153 -13.61 -0.38 -8.04
C ASP A 153 -15.15 -0.34 -7.96
N HIS A 154 -15.69 -0.67 -6.78
CA HIS A 154 -17.11 -0.81 -6.49
C HIS A 154 -17.50 -0.04 -5.22
N PRO A 155 -17.53 1.31 -5.26
CA PRO A 155 -17.83 2.15 -4.10
C PRO A 155 -19.26 1.96 -3.56
N GLU A 156 -20.16 1.38 -4.34
CA GLU A 156 -21.52 1.02 -3.94
C GLU A 156 -21.55 -0.06 -2.85
N LYS A 157 -20.56 -0.96 -2.84
CA LYS A 157 -20.53 -2.11 -1.93
C LYS A 157 -20.38 -1.70 -0.46
N GLY A 158 -20.94 -2.54 0.41
CA GLY A 158 -20.76 -2.45 1.86
C GLY A 158 -19.41 -3.01 2.32
N ILE A 159 -19.02 -2.68 3.55
CA ILE A 159 -17.76 -3.15 4.16
C ILE A 159 -17.69 -4.68 4.17
N MET A 160 -18.75 -5.35 4.64
CA MET A 160 -18.77 -6.82 4.73
C MET A 160 -18.85 -7.50 3.36
N GLU A 161 -19.44 -6.83 2.36
CA GLU A 161 -19.45 -7.33 0.98
C GLU A 161 -18.03 -7.31 0.41
N CYS A 162 -17.30 -6.21 0.58
CA CYS A 162 -15.88 -6.12 0.22
C CYS A 162 -15.04 -7.21 0.91
N MET A 163 -15.32 -7.48 2.19
CA MET A 163 -14.65 -8.53 2.97
C MET A 163 -14.97 -9.95 2.47
N ASN A 164 -16.18 -10.21 2.00
CA ASN A 164 -16.54 -11.51 1.44
C ASN A 164 -15.95 -11.71 0.05
N GLU A 165 -15.93 -10.65 -0.75
CA GLU A 165 -15.37 -10.68 -2.09
C GLU A 165 -13.85 -10.84 -2.09
N THR A 166 -13.12 -10.17 -1.19
CA THR A 166 -11.66 -10.42 -1.04
C THR A 166 -11.39 -11.86 -0.60
N LYS A 167 -12.23 -12.46 0.27
CA LYS A 167 -12.07 -13.88 0.65
C LYS A 167 -12.25 -14.80 -0.55
N PHE A 168 -13.24 -14.51 -1.39
CA PHE A 168 -13.52 -15.24 -2.61
C PHE A 168 -12.36 -15.11 -3.62
N LEU A 169 -11.97 -13.88 -3.96
CA LEU A 169 -10.85 -13.57 -4.88
C LEU A 169 -9.52 -14.18 -4.41
N MET A 170 -9.28 -14.20 -3.10
CA MET A 170 -8.05 -14.76 -2.54
C MET A 170 -8.10 -16.28 -2.36
N ASN A 171 -9.21 -16.95 -2.68
CA ASN A 171 -9.27 -18.40 -2.62
C ASN A 171 -8.47 -19.04 -3.77
N GLY A 172 -7.40 -19.76 -3.45
CA GLY A 172 -6.41 -20.25 -4.42
C GLY A 172 -5.31 -19.24 -4.79
N ASN A 173 -5.51 -17.94 -4.54
CA ASN A 173 -4.57 -16.88 -4.94
C ASN A 173 -3.65 -16.35 -3.82
N LYS A 174 -3.88 -16.71 -2.55
CA LYS A 174 -3.09 -16.28 -1.38
C LYS A 174 -1.58 -16.49 -1.54
N ALA A 175 -1.17 -17.70 -1.89
CA ALA A 175 0.26 -18.03 -2.01
C ALA A 175 0.93 -17.22 -3.13
N ARG A 176 0.24 -17.04 -4.26
CA ARG A 176 0.73 -16.21 -5.38
C ARG A 176 0.92 -14.76 -4.97
N PHE A 177 -0.07 -14.17 -4.30
CA PHE A 177 0.06 -12.80 -3.80
C PHE A 177 1.17 -12.66 -2.76
N PHE A 178 1.30 -13.63 -1.85
CA PHE A 178 2.36 -13.63 -0.85
C PHE A 178 3.75 -13.68 -1.51
N CYS A 179 3.97 -14.59 -2.46
CA CYS A 179 5.21 -14.66 -3.23
C CYS A 179 5.46 -13.40 -4.06
N LEU A 180 4.42 -12.73 -4.55
CA LEU A 180 4.54 -11.43 -5.20
C LEU A 180 5.08 -10.40 -4.20
N CYS A 181 4.48 -10.25 -3.02
CA CYS A 181 4.96 -9.35 -1.97
C CYS A 181 6.40 -9.66 -1.53
N LEU A 182 6.74 -10.93 -1.32
CA LEU A 182 8.11 -11.35 -0.98
C LEU A 182 9.13 -10.92 -2.05
N SER A 183 8.76 -10.96 -3.33
CA SER A 183 9.65 -10.56 -4.42
C SER A 183 10.02 -9.07 -4.44
N PHE A 184 9.36 -8.26 -3.60
CA PHE A 184 9.67 -6.85 -3.38
C PHE A 184 10.53 -6.57 -2.15
N ILE A 185 10.74 -7.53 -1.24
CA ILE A 185 11.50 -7.30 0.00
C ILE A 185 12.92 -6.81 -0.28
N GLY A 186 13.63 -7.41 -1.24
CA GLY A 186 14.97 -6.94 -1.62
C GLY A 186 14.99 -5.49 -2.12
N TRP A 187 13.97 -5.09 -2.88
CA TRP A 187 13.83 -3.70 -3.36
C TRP A 187 13.49 -2.74 -2.23
N LEU A 188 12.63 -3.16 -1.29
CA LEU A 188 12.27 -2.36 -0.11
C LEU A 188 13.48 -2.15 0.81
N ILE A 189 14.29 -3.17 1.03
CA ILE A 189 15.54 -3.06 1.81
C ILE A 189 16.50 -2.08 1.12
N LEU A 190 16.75 -2.27 -0.19
CA LEU A 190 17.65 -1.40 -0.96
C LEU A 190 17.20 0.06 -0.93
N ALA A 191 15.89 0.30 -1.07
CA ALA A 191 15.32 1.64 -1.04
C ALA A 191 15.27 2.27 0.36
N ALA A 192 15.33 1.46 1.42
CA ALA A 192 15.40 1.93 2.80
C ALA A 192 16.83 2.25 3.26
N LEU A 193 17.86 1.80 2.53
CA LEU A 193 19.27 2.02 2.92
C LEU A 193 19.60 3.50 3.14
N PRO A 194 19.24 4.44 2.25
CA PRO A 194 19.56 5.85 2.46
C PRO A 194 19.02 6.34 3.81
N ALA A 195 17.73 6.09 4.09
CA ALA A 195 17.10 6.50 5.34
C ALA A 195 17.73 5.81 6.56
N ALA A 196 18.17 4.56 6.44
CA ALA A 196 18.84 3.84 7.52
C ALA A 196 20.23 4.39 7.86
N PHE A 197 20.93 4.99 6.89
CA PHE A 197 22.24 5.63 7.09
C PHE A 197 22.14 7.11 7.48
N MET A 198 20.94 7.68 7.51
CA MET A 198 20.75 9.06 7.95
C MET A 198 21.09 9.17 9.46
N PRO A 199 22.03 10.05 9.87
CA PRO A 199 22.36 10.23 11.27
C PRO A 199 21.14 10.64 12.10
N TYR A 200 21.00 10.08 13.30
CA TYR A 200 19.85 10.37 14.18
C TYR A 200 19.72 11.85 14.51
N GLU A 201 20.83 12.58 14.68
CA GLU A 201 20.78 14.01 14.96
C GLU A 201 20.11 14.80 13.82
N LEU A 202 20.15 14.28 12.59
CA LEU A 202 19.45 14.91 11.48
C LEU A 202 17.93 14.78 11.60
N PHE A 203 17.41 13.70 12.19
CA PHE A 203 15.97 13.52 12.38
C PHE A 203 15.39 14.50 13.40
N SER A 204 16.14 14.86 14.44
CA SER A 204 15.68 15.76 15.51
C SER A 204 15.83 17.25 15.18
N ASN A 205 16.36 17.59 14.00
CA ASN A 205 16.55 18.98 13.54
C ASN A 205 15.26 19.69 13.08
N GLY A 206 14.14 19.45 13.79
CA GLY A 206 12.85 20.09 13.51
C GLY A 206 12.44 20.01 12.04
N ILE A 207 12.22 21.16 11.41
CA ILE A 207 11.78 21.25 10.00
C ILE A 207 12.84 20.69 9.04
N LEU A 208 14.13 20.96 9.29
CA LEU A 208 15.20 20.44 8.45
C LEU A 208 15.21 18.91 8.46
N GLY A 209 15.00 18.30 9.63
CA GLY A 209 14.89 16.85 9.76
C GLY A 209 13.76 16.28 8.91
N ILE A 210 12.57 16.89 8.95
CA ILE A 210 11.42 16.48 8.13
C ILE A 210 11.75 16.57 6.63
N ILE A 211 12.39 17.65 6.18
CA ILE A 211 12.80 17.80 4.77
C ILE A 211 13.78 16.69 4.38
N LEU A 212 14.78 16.43 5.23
CA LEU A 212 15.75 15.37 4.97
C LEU A 212 15.06 14.00 4.92
N THR A 213 14.12 13.68 5.82
CA THR A 213 13.39 12.40 5.74
C THR A 213 12.68 12.20 4.40
N VAL A 214 12.07 13.26 3.85
CA VAL A 214 11.42 13.22 2.54
C VAL A 214 12.43 12.94 1.43
N VAL A 215 13.59 13.59 1.47
CA VAL A 215 14.67 13.42 0.47
C VAL A 215 15.25 12.01 0.52
N PHE A 216 15.52 11.49 1.71
CA PHE A 216 16.09 10.16 1.90
C PHE A 216 15.10 9.03 1.55
N ASP A 217 13.79 9.29 1.60
CA ASP A 217 12.75 8.33 1.21
C ASP A 217 12.40 8.34 -0.30
N ILE A 218 13.01 9.21 -1.11
CA ILE A 218 12.74 9.26 -2.57
C ILE A 218 12.88 7.88 -3.23
N PRO A 219 13.93 7.07 -2.99
CA PRO A 219 14.03 5.73 -3.58
C PRO A 219 12.88 4.81 -3.16
N ASN A 220 12.40 4.93 -1.92
CA ASN A 220 11.25 4.18 -1.42
C ASN A 220 9.98 4.52 -2.21
N MET A 221 9.77 5.78 -2.56
CA MET A 221 8.60 6.22 -3.34
C MET A 221 8.52 5.52 -4.71
N PHE A 222 9.66 5.34 -5.40
CA PHE A 222 9.69 4.60 -6.67
C PHE A 222 9.39 3.10 -6.49
N VAL A 223 9.93 2.48 -5.44
CA VAL A 223 9.63 1.07 -5.13
C VAL A 223 8.17 0.89 -4.73
N MET A 224 7.59 1.84 -4.01
CA MET A 224 6.18 1.81 -3.62
C MET A 224 5.26 2.01 -4.83
N ALA A 225 5.54 2.97 -5.71
CA ALA A 225 4.83 3.12 -6.97
C ALA A 225 4.82 1.81 -7.78
N TYR A 226 5.96 1.11 -7.82
CA TYR A 226 6.09 -0.19 -8.47
C TYR A 226 5.29 -1.29 -7.78
N LEU A 227 5.37 -1.40 -6.44
CA LEU A 227 4.64 -2.39 -5.66
C LEU A 227 3.14 -2.20 -5.77
N TYR A 228 2.63 -0.98 -5.63
CA TYR A 228 1.19 -0.69 -5.74
C TYR A 228 0.68 -0.98 -7.15
N THR A 229 1.45 -0.64 -8.19
CA THR A 229 1.09 -1.01 -9.57
C THR A 229 1.05 -2.52 -9.77
N ALA A 230 1.98 -3.28 -9.17
CA ALA A 230 1.96 -4.74 -9.22
C ALA A 230 0.78 -5.36 -8.46
N ARG A 231 0.35 -4.73 -7.36
CA ARG A 231 -0.87 -5.12 -6.63
C ARG A 231 -2.12 -4.87 -7.46
N ALA A 232 -2.20 -3.75 -8.17
CA ALA A 232 -3.31 -3.47 -9.09
C ALA A 232 -3.32 -4.43 -10.28
N ALA A 233 -2.16 -4.76 -10.85
CA ALA A 233 -2.05 -5.78 -11.90
C ALA A 233 -2.54 -7.15 -11.40
N PHE A 234 -2.15 -7.57 -10.20
CA PHE A 234 -2.66 -8.79 -9.58
C PHE A 234 -4.18 -8.75 -9.37
N TYR A 235 -4.70 -7.62 -8.88
CA TYR A 235 -6.13 -7.42 -8.66
C TYR A 235 -6.92 -7.54 -9.97
N ASP A 236 -6.45 -6.92 -11.05
CA ASP A 236 -7.10 -6.98 -12.36
C ASP A 236 -7.04 -8.38 -12.98
N LEU A 237 -5.96 -9.13 -12.77
CA LEU A 237 -5.88 -10.55 -13.15
C LEU A 237 -6.88 -11.41 -12.36
N ALA A 238 -6.98 -11.20 -11.05
CA ALA A 238 -7.86 -11.96 -10.17
C ALA A 238 -9.35 -11.65 -10.40
N THR A 239 -9.67 -10.45 -10.89
CA THR A 239 -11.04 -10.03 -11.24
C THR A 239 -11.40 -10.31 -12.70
N GLY A 240 -10.42 -10.66 -13.55
CA GLY A 240 -10.62 -10.94 -14.97
C GLY A 240 -10.66 -9.69 -15.86
N ASN A 241 -10.36 -8.51 -15.31
CA ASN A 241 -10.24 -7.25 -16.05
C ASN A 241 -8.97 -7.20 -16.91
N LEU A 242 -7.93 -7.94 -16.51
CA LEU A 242 -6.74 -8.18 -17.33
C LEU A 242 -6.75 -9.65 -17.76
N VAL A 243 -6.73 -9.88 -19.08
CA VAL A 243 -6.62 -11.23 -19.62
C VAL A 243 -5.14 -11.61 -19.66
N ALA A 244 -4.79 -12.69 -18.94
CA ALA A 244 -3.52 -13.38 -19.05
C ALA A 244 -3.17 -13.61 -20.54
N LYS A 245 -1.90 -13.49 -20.94
CA LYS A 245 -1.50 -13.97 -22.28
C LYS A 245 -2.01 -15.42 -22.42
N PRO A 246 -2.71 -15.78 -23.51
CA PRO A 246 -3.14 -17.17 -23.70
C PRO A 246 -1.90 -18.06 -23.60
N GLN A 247 -2.00 -19.14 -22.79
CA GLN A 247 -0.99 -20.19 -22.78
C GLN A 247 -0.86 -20.69 -24.23
N PHE A 248 0.36 -20.63 -24.77
CA PHE A 248 0.84 -21.24 -26.02
C PHE A 248 -0.26 -21.77 -26.95
N SER A 249 -0.46 -21.07 -28.07
CA SER A 249 -1.30 -21.55 -29.16
C SER A 249 -0.67 -22.80 -29.76
N GLU A 250 -1.41 -23.91 -29.89
CA GLU A 250 -0.99 -25.10 -30.66
C GLU A 250 -0.57 -24.75 -32.10
N SER A 251 -0.93 -23.56 -32.61
CA SER A 251 -0.44 -23.05 -33.91
C SER A 251 1.06 -22.79 -33.99
N ASP A 252 1.77 -22.77 -32.85
CA ASP A 252 3.23 -22.61 -32.81
C ASP A 252 3.97 -23.93 -33.09
N TYR A 253 3.25 -25.05 -33.25
CA TYR A 253 3.78 -26.34 -33.68
C TYR A 253 3.12 -26.79 -34.99
N ASN A 254 3.44 -26.10 -36.09
CA ASN A 254 3.38 -26.72 -37.40
C ASN A 254 4.76 -27.33 -37.68
N PHE A 255 4.91 -28.62 -37.37
CA PHE A 255 5.96 -29.46 -37.95
C PHE A 255 5.49 -29.98 -39.32
#